data_AF-A0A095A5U8-F1
#
_entry.id   AF-A0A095A5U8-F1
#
_cell.length_a   1.000
_cell.length_b   1.000
_cell.length_c   1.000
_cell.angle_alpha   90.00
_cell.angle_beta   90.00
_cell.angle_gamma   90.00
#
_symmetry.space_group_name_H-M   'P 1'
#
loop_
_entity.id
_entity.type
_entity.pdbx_description
1 polymer ?
#
loop_
_entity_poly.entity_id
_entity_poly.type
_entity_poly.pdbx_seq_one_letter_code
_entity_poly.pdbx_strand_id
1 'polypeptide(L)'
;KGTVLCKDEGLPCLNGGVCALYISEIDDKCIKRCKCTDDYIGDYCQFYAGFYSATIGLVVGLFVTLLIILFAVILIWYCCTDSFFGETYFEKLEQLELVNFYLRLHTVMFARLSNNK
;
A
#
# COMPACT_ATOMS: atom_id res chain seq x y z
N LYS A 1 -14.07 -1.22 -25.08
CA LYS A 1 -13.31 -2.37 -24.52
C LYS A 1 -14.31 -3.51 -24.27
N GLY A 2 -14.49 -4.40 -25.25
CA GLY A 2 -15.48 -5.49 -25.17
C GLY A 2 -14.84 -6.77 -24.66
N THR A 3 -15.46 -7.41 -23.67
CA THR A 3 -15.11 -8.76 -23.23
C THR A 3 -16.03 -9.75 -23.93
N VAL A 4 -15.48 -10.73 -24.66
CA VAL A 4 -16.28 -11.83 -25.24
C VAL A 4 -16.09 -13.09 -24.42
N LEU A 5 -17.12 -13.91 -24.28
CA LEU A 5 -17.04 -15.17 -23.53
C LEU A 5 -16.14 -16.18 -24.23
N CYS A 6 -15.42 -16.99 -23.45
CA CYS A 6 -14.61 -18.08 -24.00
C CYS A 6 -15.51 -19.18 -24.60
N LYS A 7 -15.13 -19.73 -25.76
CA LYS A 7 -15.84 -20.85 -26.40
C LYS A 7 -15.51 -22.22 -25.76
N ASP A 8 -14.34 -22.35 -25.14
CA ASP A 8 -13.86 -23.58 -24.49
C ASP A 8 -13.43 -23.30 -23.04
N GLU A 9 -13.90 -24.13 -22.10
CA GLU A 9 -13.75 -24.02 -20.63
C GLU A 9 -12.35 -24.44 -20.11
N GLY A 10 -11.29 -24.19 -20.88
CA GLY A 10 -9.93 -24.58 -20.50
C GLY A 10 -9.34 -23.81 -19.31
N LEU A 11 -9.98 -22.71 -18.87
CA LEU A 11 -9.52 -21.88 -17.76
C LEU A 11 -10.52 -21.99 -16.60
N PRO A 12 -10.18 -22.68 -15.49
CA PRO A 12 -11.10 -22.87 -14.37
C PRO A 12 -11.16 -21.60 -13.51
N CYS A 13 -12.16 -20.77 -13.75
CA CYS A 13 -12.43 -19.60 -12.91
C CYS A 13 -13.20 -20.04 -11.65
N LEU A 14 -12.72 -19.61 -10.48
CA LEU A 14 -13.31 -19.96 -9.18
C LEU A 14 -14.34 -18.91 -8.74
N ASN A 15 -15.11 -19.24 -7.68
CA ASN A 15 -15.99 -18.30 -6.98
C ASN A 15 -16.97 -17.52 -7.87
N GLY A 16 -17.54 -18.18 -8.88
CA GLY A 16 -18.50 -17.55 -9.80
C GLY A 16 -17.86 -16.67 -10.88
N GLY A 17 -16.53 -16.68 -11.00
CA GLY A 17 -15.82 -16.05 -12.11
C GLY A 17 -16.15 -16.69 -13.45
N VAL A 18 -16.12 -15.90 -14.52
CA VAL A 18 -16.40 -16.36 -15.89
C VAL A 18 -15.18 -16.18 -16.79
N CYS A 19 -14.90 -17.16 -17.66
CA CYS A 19 -13.83 -17.03 -18.63
C CYS A 19 -14.22 -16.00 -19.71
N ALA A 20 -13.38 -14.98 -19.88
CA ALA A 20 -13.53 -13.97 -20.92
C ALA A 20 -12.22 -13.75 -21.69
N LEU A 21 -12.36 -13.38 -22.95
CA LEU A 21 -11.27 -12.96 -23.81
C LEU A 21 -11.14 -11.44 -23.73
N TYR A 22 -9.91 -10.99 -23.47
CA TYR A 22 -9.53 -9.59 -23.43
C TYR A 22 -8.59 -9.29 -24.59
N ILE A 23 -8.74 -8.13 -25.21
CA ILE A 23 -7.75 -7.65 -26.18
C ILE A 23 -6.53 -7.17 -25.39
N SER A 24 -5.38 -7.78 -25.65
CA SER A 24 -4.09 -7.29 -25.15
C SER A 24 -3.77 -5.94 -25.79
N GLU A 25 -3.39 -4.95 -24.98
CA GLU A 25 -3.01 -3.61 -25.46
C GLU A 25 -1.66 -3.62 -26.21
N ILE A 26 -0.88 -4.70 -26.09
CA ILE A 26 0.49 -4.80 -26.65
C ILE A 26 0.51 -5.48 -28.01
N ASP A 27 -0.27 -6.55 -28.20
CA ASP A 27 -0.12 -7.45 -29.35
C ASP A 27 -1.39 -7.60 -30.19
N ASP A 28 -2.46 -6.83 -29.90
CA ASP A 28 -3.81 -6.99 -30.50
C ASP A 28 -4.35 -8.44 -30.47
N LYS A 29 -3.77 -9.28 -29.62
CA LYS A 29 -4.14 -10.68 -29.43
C LYS A 29 -5.18 -10.80 -28.33
N CYS A 30 -6.13 -11.70 -28.54
CA CYS A 30 -7.09 -12.06 -27.51
C CYS A 30 -6.45 -13.01 -26.49
N ILE A 31 -6.42 -12.60 -25.23
CA ILE A 31 -5.93 -13.39 -24.10
C ILE A 31 -7.10 -13.86 -23.24
N LYS A 32 -7.09 -15.14 -22.87
CA LYS A 32 -8.08 -15.71 -21.94
C LYS A 32 -7.73 -15.28 -20.51
N ARG A 33 -8.69 -14.70 -19.79
CA ARG A 33 -8.59 -14.37 -18.37
C ARG A 33 -9.92 -14.59 -17.68
N CYS A 34 -9.89 -14.79 -16.36
CA CYS A 34 -11.11 -14.81 -15.58
C CYS A 34 -11.62 -13.39 -15.31
N LYS A 35 -12.91 -13.19 -15.54
CA LYS A 35 -13.65 -12.03 -15.06
C LYS A 35 -14.27 -12.40 -13.72
N CYS A 36 -13.75 -11.82 -12.65
CA CYS A 36 -14.23 -12.05 -11.29
C CYS A 36 -15.48 -11.22 -10.98
N THR A 37 -16.26 -11.69 -10.01
CA THR A 37 -17.27 -10.89 -9.31
C THR A 37 -16.58 -9.86 -8.42
N ASP A 38 -17.26 -8.78 -8.06
CA ASP A 38 -16.67 -7.64 -7.33
C ASP A 38 -16.03 -8.03 -5.99
N ASP A 39 -16.49 -9.12 -5.38
CA ASP A 39 -15.98 -9.62 -4.10
C ASP A 39 -14.70 -10.46 -4.21
N TYR A 40 -14.24 -10.81 -5.42
CA TYR A 40 -13.10 -11.71 -5.63
C TYR A 40 -12.08 -11.13 -6.62
N ILE A 41 -10.80 -11.43 -6.38
CA ILE A 41 -9.64 -10.97 -7.15
C ILE A 41 -8.66 -12.12 -7.42
N GLY A 42 -7.72 -11.88 -8.33
CA GLY A 42 -6.69 -12.82 -8.76
C GLY A 42 -6.95 -13.41 -10.14
N ASP A 43 -5.95 -14.07 -10.72
CA ASP A 43 -6.01 -14.59 -12.10
C ASP A 43 -7.13 -15.63 -12.32
N TYR A 44 -7.52 -16.32 -11.25
CA TYR A 44 -8.57 -17.33 -11.22
C TYR A 44 -9.71 -16.97 -10.25
N CYS A 45 -9.77 -15.72 -9.78
CA CYS A 45 -10.75 -15.27 -8.78
C CYS A 45 -10.65 -16.03 -7.45
N GLN A 46 -9.43 -16.41 -7.06
CA GLN A 46 -9.16 -17.25 -5.90
C GLN A 46 -9.18 -16.50 -4.56
N PHE A 47 -8.98 -15.17 -4.57
CA PHE A 47 -8.86 -14.39 -3.35
C PHE A 47 -10.11 -13.55 -3.12
N TYR A 48 -10.63 -13.53 -1.90
CA TYR A 48 -11.72 -12.63 -1.53
C TYR A 48 -11.17 -11.23 -1.25
N ALA A 49 -11.70 -10.22 -1.95
CA ALA A 49 -11.22 -8.84 -1.93
C ALA A 49 -11.32 -8.21 -0.53
N GLY A 50 -12.37 -8.53 0.22
CA GLY A 50 -12.59 -7.97 1.56
C GLY A 50 -11.50 -8.34 2.57
N PHE A 51 -10.88 -9.52 2.45
CA PHE A 51 -9.75 -9.90 3.31
C PHE A 51 -8.50 -9.08 3.00
N TYR A 52 -8.32 -8.70 1.73
CA TYR A 52 -7.18 -7.91 1.30
C TYR A 52 -7.22 -6.52 1.91
N SER A 53 -8.38 -5.86 1.86
CA SER A 53 -8.58 -4.53 2.46
C SER A 53 -8.42 -4.56 3.98
N ALA A 54 -8.97 -5.57 4.67
CA ALA A 54 -8.85 -5.69 6.12
C ALA A 54 -7.41 -5.94 6.58
N THR A 55 -6.68 -6.81 5.86
CA THR A 55 -5.29 -7.15 6.20
C THR A 55 -4.36 -5.94 6.00
N ILE A 56 -4.52 -5.22 4.89
CA ILE A 56 -3.73 -4.00 4.63
C ILE A 56 -4.01 -2.95 5.71
N GLY A 57 -5.28 -2.74 6.06
CA GLY A 57 -5.66 -1.79 7.11
C GLY A 57 -5.02 -2.10 8.46
N LEU A 58 -5.01 -3.38 8.86
CA LEU A 58 -4.37 -3.83 10.10
C LEU A 58 -2.85 -3.64 10.09
N VAL A 59 -2.18 -4.06 9.01
CA VAL A 59 -0.70 -3.97 8.92
C VAL A 59 -0.25 -2.51 8.94
N VAL A 60 -0.90 -1.65 8.15
CA VAL A 60 -0.57 -0.21 8.10
C VAL A 60 -0.91 0.46 9.44
N GLY A 61 -2.08 0.16 10.02
CA GLY A 61 -2.49 0.73 11.30
C GLY A 61 -1.54 0.37 12.44
N LEU A 62 -1.13 -0.89 12.54
CA LEU A 62 -0.15 -1.34 13.53
C LEU A 62 1.20 -0.65 13.35
N PHE A 63 1.70 -0.60 12.12
CA PHE A 63 2.98 0.02 11.83
C PHE A 63 3.00 1.51 12.22
N VAL A 64 1.96 2.26 11.83
CA VAL A 64 1.83 3.69 12.19
C VAL A 64 1.72 3.88 13.69
N THR A 65 0.94 3.04 14.38
CA THR A 65 0.76 3.14 15.83
C THR A 65 2.08 2.91 16.57
N LEU A 66 2.87 1.92 16.16
CA LEU A 66 4.20 1.67 16.74
C LEU A 66 5.16 2.85 16.54
N LEU A 67 5.14 3.47 15.36
CA LEU A 67 5.95 4.66 15.10
C LEU A 67 5.55 5.85 15.99
N ILE A 68 4.24 6.07 16.20
CA ILE A 68 3.74 7.13 17.07
C ILE A 68 4.14 6.88 18.52
N ILE A 69 4.02 5.65 19.01
CA ILE A 69 4.42 5.28 20.37
C ILE A 69 5.92 5.51 20.56
N LEU A 70 6.75 5.06 19.61
CA LEU A 70 8.20 5.25 19.65
C LEU A 70 8.55 6.75 19.68
N PHE A 71 7.92 7.55 18.83
CA PHE A 71 8.11 8.99 18.81
C PHE A 71 7.69 9.66 20.13
N ALA A 72 6.55 9.28 20.70
CA ALA A 72 6.08 9.79 21.98
C ALA A 72 7.02 9.44 23.14
N VAL A 73 7.54 8.21 23.18
CA VAL A 73 8.54 7.77 24.18
C VAL A 73 9.81 8.61 24.08
N ILE A 74 10.29 8.86 22.86
CA ILE A 74 11.46 9.70 22.62
C ILE A 74 11.20 11.14 23.09
N LEU A 75 10.05 11.73 22.76
CA LEU A 75 9.69 13.07 23.22
C LEU A 75 9.60 13.16 24.74
N ILE A 76 8.96 12.18 25.40
CA ILE A 76 8.87 12.12 26.87
C ILE A 76 10.28 11.98 27.46
N TRP A 77 11.12 11.13 26.88
CA TRP A 77 12.51 10.96 27.31
C TRP A 77 13.28 12.28 27.21
N TYR A 78 13.19 13.01 26.10
CA TYR A 78 13.83 14.33 25.98
C TYR A 78 13.24 15.35 26.95
N CYS A 79 11.91 15.43 27.10
CA CYS A 79 11.27 16.38 28.01
C CYS A 79 11.57 16.09 29.49
N CYS A 80 11.72 14.82 29.88
CA CYS A 80 12.00 14.43 31.26
C CYS A 80 13.50 14.30 31.57
N THR A 81 14.35 14.02 30.58
CA THR A 81 15.82 13.92 30.74
C THR A 81 16.51 15.30 30.79
N ASP A 82 15.88 16.36 30.26
CA ASP A 82 16.39 17.74 30.39
C ASP A 82 16.43 18.21 31.86
N SER A 83 15.76 17.50 32.78
CA SER A 83 15.87 17.76 34.21
C SER A 83 17.13 17.15 34.86
N PHE A 84 17.96 16.36 34.14
CA PHE A 84 19.04 15.61 34.79
C PHE A 84 20.44 15.67 34.15
N PHE A 85 20.66 15.81 32.84
CA PHE A 85 22.03 15.79 32.32
C PHE A 85 22.23 16.70 31.10
N GLY A 86 23.00 17.77 31.31
CA GLY A 86 23.75 18.41 30.24
C GLY A 86 24.76 17.45 29.61
N GLU A 87 25.15 17.75 28.37
CA GLU A 87 26.10 17.05 27.51
C GLU A 87 25.58 15.83 26.73
N THR A 88 25.18 16.07 25.47
CA THR A 88 25.69 15.33 24.30
C THR A 88 25.19 15.99 23.00
N TYR A 89 26.00 16.90 22.46
CA TYR A 89 25.71 17.65 21.22
C TYR A 89 25.88 16.83 19.92
N PHE A 90 26.29 15.56 20.01
CA PHE A 90 26.70 14.76 18.85
C PHE A 90 25.55 13.96 18.19
N GLU A 91 24.49 13.58 18.92
CA GLU A 91 23.30 12.91 18.35
C GLU A 91 22.29 13.88 17.68
N LYS A 92 22.41 15.19 17.95
CA LYS A 92 21.49 16.23 17.42
C LYS A 92 21.57 16.42 15.90
N LEU A 93 22.68 16.03 15.25
CA LEU A 93 22.92 16.26 13.82
C LEU A 93 22.37 15.13 12.92
N GLU A 94 22.39 13.88 13.35
CA GLU A 94 21.90 12.74 12.54
C GLU A 94 20.36 12.67 12.50
N GLN A 95 19.69 13.04 13.60
CA GLN A 95 18.22 13.08 13.68
C GLN A 95 17.59 14.26 12.92
N LEU A 96 18.31 15.39 12.78
CA LEU A 96 17.81 16.54 12.00
C LEU A 96 17.75 16.22 10.50
N GLU A 97 18.71 15.46 9.99
CA GLU A 97 18.71 14.97 8.60
C GLU A 97 17.54 14.01 8.34
N LEU A 98 17.24 13.11 9.28
CA LEU A 98 16.14 12.15 9.14
C LEU A 98 14.76 12.81 9.16
N VAL A 99 14.54 13.76 10.07
CA VAL A 99 13.29 14.54 10.14
C VAL A 99 13.13 15.42 8.90
N ASN A 100 14.20 16.06 8.42
CA ASN A 100 14.15 16.89 7.21
C ASN A 100 13.96 16.04 5.95
N PHE A 101 14.52 14.83 5.90
CA PHE A 101 14.26 13.83 4.87
C PHE A 101 12.79 13.39 4.88
N TYR A 102 12.23 13.07 6.04
CA TYR A 102 10.82 12.68 6.18
C TYR A 102 9.88 13.83 5.79
N LEU A 103 10.18 15.06 6.20
CA LEU A 103 9.43 16.26 5.83
C LEU A 103 9.50 16.53 4.32
N ARG A 104 10.67 16.35 3.69
CA ARG A 104 10.83 16.44 2.24
C ARG A 104 10.08 15.34 1.50
N LEU A 105 10.12 14.10 1.97
CA LEU A 105 9.36 13.00 1.36
C LEU A 105 7.86 13.27 1.42
N HIS A 106 7.36 13.73 2.57
CA HIS A 106 5.96 14.11 2.73
C HIS A 106 5.59 15.27 1.80
N THR A 107 6.42 16.32 1.71
CA THR A 107 6.16 17.46 0.81
C THR A 107 6.18 17.07 -0.67
N VAL A 108 7.08 16.17 -1.09
CA VAL A 108 7.15 15.66 -2.47
C VAL A 108 5.95 14.75 -2.80
N MET A 109 5.52 13.89 -1.88
CA MET A 109 4.30 13.09 -2.06
C MET A 109 3.04 13.96 -2.16
N PHE A 110 2.90 14.96 -1.28
CA PHE A 110 1.76 15.88 -1.32
C PHE A 110 1.79 16.81 -2.55
N ALA A 111 2.96 17.26 -3.00
CA ALA A 111 3.10 18.04 -4.23
C ALA A 111 2.75 17.23 -5.50
N ARG A 112 3.00 15.92 -5.52
CA ARG A 112 2.56 15.03 -6.61
C ARG A 112 1.05 14.74 -6.59
N LEU A 113 0.42 14.76 -5.43
CA LEU A 113 -1.04 14.64 -5.29
C LEU A 113 -1.77 15.94 -5.63
N SER A 114 -1.15 17.10 -5.43
CA SER A 114 -1.74 18.41 -5.77
C SER A 114 -1.61 18.80 -7.25
N ASN A 115 -0.66 18.25 -8.01
CA ASN A 115 -0.48 18.51 -9.45
C ASN A 115 -1.20 17.50 -10.37
N ASN A 116 -1.92 16.53 -9.81
CA ASN A 116 -2.82 15.63 -10.55
C ASN A 116 -4.29 15.98 -10.32
N LYS A 117 -4.59 17.29 -10.25
CA LYS A 117 -5.95 17.83 -10.23
C LYS A 117 -6.09 18.88 -11.30
#